data_AF-A0A2D9F1H6-F1
#
_entry.id   AF-A0A2D9F1H6-F1
#
_cell.length_a   1.000
_cell.length_b   1.000
_cell.length_c   1.000
_cell.angle_alpha   90.00
_cell.angle_beta   90.00
_cell.angle_gamma   90.00
#
_symmetry.space_group_name_H-M   'P 1'
#
loop_
_entity.id
_entity.type
_entity.pdbx_description
1 polymer ?
#
loop_
_entity_poly.entity_id
_entity_poly.type
_entity_poly.pdbx_seq_one_letter_code
_entity_poly.pdbx_strand_id
1 'polypeptide(L)' 'MKITGVKSQLIDKFLFVEVETDTGITGLGECGSWGQLEAAQTAIEKFADYLIGKDPGPIEHHWNIMHRFSHF' A
#
# COMPACT_ATOMS: atom_id res chain seq x y z
N MET A 1 -7.57 -2.23 -15.31
CA MET A 1 -6.61 -2.89 -14.39
C MET A 1 -7.16 -2.72 -12.99
N LYS A 2 -7.05 -3.72 -12.13
CA LYS A 2 -7.49 -3.67 -10.74
C LYS A 2 -6.40 -4.19 -9.82
N ILE A 3 -6.25 -3.55 -8.67
CA ILE A 3 -5.38 -4.04 -7.61
C ILE A 3 -5.98 -5.32 -7.03
N THR A 4 -5.19 -6.39 -7.00
CA THR A 4 -5.59 -7.71 -6.49
C THR A 4 -4.92 -8.05 -5.17
N GLY A 5 -3.78 -7.42 -4.87
CA GLY A 5 -3.04 -7.64 -3.64
C GLY A 5 -2.19 -6.44 -3.27
N VAL A 6 -2.06 -6.21 -1.96
CA VAL A 6 -1.09 -5.29 -1.37
C VAL A 6 -0.40 -6.07 -0.26
N LYS A 7 0.89 -6.36 -0.43
CA LYS A 7 1.68 -7.17 0.51
C LYS A 7 2.87 -6.38 0.96
N SER A 8 3.22 -6.47 2.23
CA SER A 8 4.45 -5.88 2.74
C SER A 8 5.38 -6.95 3.30
N GLN A 9 6.68 -6.75 3.11
CA GLN A 9 7.71 -7.67 3.56
C GLN A 9 8.80 -6.91 4.31
N LEU A 10 9.05 -7.36 5.53
CA LEU A 10 10.22 -6.94 6.30
C LEU A 10 11.44 -7.69 5.74
N ILE A 11 12.39 -6.93 5.20
CA ILE A 11 13.64 -7.46 4.67
C ILE A 11 14.78 -6.73 5.38
N ASP A 12 15.39 -7.40 6.36
CA ASP A 12 16.39 -6.82 7.27
C ASP A 12 15.84 -5.54 7.94
N LYS A 13 16.47 -4.39 7.69
CA LYS A 13 16.06 -3.09 8.24
C LYS A 13 15.04 -2.34 7.37
N PHE A 14 14.56 -2.94 6.29
CA PHE A 14 13.68 -2.33 5.30
C PHE A 14 12.29 -2.93 5.33
N LEU A 15 11.29 -2.15 4.93
CA LEU A 15 9.93 -2.61 4.70
C LEU A 15 9.54 -2.29 3.26
N PHE A 16 9.46 -3.33 2.43
CA PHE A 16 9.02 -3.21 1.04
C PHE A 16 7.53 -3.52 0.91
N VAL A 17 6.91 -2.98 -0.13
CA VAL A 17 5.51 -3.18 -0.47
C VAL A 17 5.40 -3.58 -1.93
N GLU A 18 4.62 -4.62 -2.19
CA GLU A 18 4.24 -5.08 -3.51
C GLU A 18 2.74 -4.82 -3.73
N VAL A 19 2.40 -4.19 -4.84
CA VAL A 19 1.01 -3.93 -5.27
C VAL A 19 0.77 -4.71 -6.56
N GLU A 20 0.01 -5.80 -6.45
CA GLU A 20 -0.29 -6.73 -7.54
C GLU A 20 -1.57 -6.30 -8.27
N THR A 21 -1.63 -6.56 -9.58
CA THR A 21 -2.80 -6.24 -10.41
C THR A 21 -3.32 -7.45 -11.19
N ASP A 22 -4.59 -7.38 -11.60
CA ASP A 22 -5.27 -8.40 -12.42
C ASP A 22 -4.65 -8.60 -13.81
N THR A 23 -3.84 -7.66 -14.28
CA THR A 23 -3.10 -7.77 -15.55
C THR A 23 -1.68 -8.31 -15.39
N GLY A 24 -1.30 -8.77 -14.19
CA GLY A 24 0.03 -9.32 -13.91
C GLY A 24 1.15 -8.28 -13.74
N ILE A 25 0.82 -7.00 -13.66
CA ILE A 25 1.79 -5.93 -13.35
C ILE A 25 1.90 -5.80 -11.83
N THR A 26 3.13 -5.71 -11.32
CA THR A 26 3.41 -5.50 -9.89
C THR A 26 4.17 -4.19 -9.71
N GLY A 27 3.62 -3.30 -8.88
CA GLY A 27 4.30 -2.09 -8.44
C GLY A 27 5.10 -2.35 -7.16
N LEU A 28 6.28 -1.76 -7.04
CA LEU A 28 7.14 -1.86 -5.86
C LEU A 28 7.21 -0.51 -5.14
N GLY A 29 7.17 -0.55 -3.81
CA GLY A 29 7.35 0.61 -2.94
C GLY A 29 8.17 0.27 -1.70
N GLU A 30 8.66 1.31 -1.03
CA GLU A 30 9.42 1.20 0.22
C GLU A 30 8.79 2.12 1.27
N CYS A 31 8.69 1.64 2.50
CA CYS A 31 8.31 2.46 3.64
C CYS A 31 9.55 3.01 4.36
N GLY A 32 9.68 4.34 4.38
CA GLY A 32 10.75 5.04 5.09
C GLY A 32 10.48 5.30 6.58
N SER A 33 9.54 4.59 7.22
CA SER A 33 9.23 4.76 8.66
C SER A 33 10.21 3.96 9.53
N TRP A 34 11.50 4.28 9.38
CA TRP A 34 12.59 3.58 10.06
C TRP A 34 12.39 3.57 11.58
N GLY A 35 12.49 2.39 12.19
CA GLY A 35 12.29 2.21 13.63
C GLY A 35 10.84 2.07 14.08
N GLN A 36 9.86 2.11 13.16
CA GLN A 36 8.44 1.85 13.41
C GLN A 36 7.86 0.90 12.35
N LEU A 37 8.65 -0.08 11.90
CA LEU A 37 8.32 -0.89 10.72
C LEU A 37 7.09 -1.78 10.95
N GLU A 38 6.90 -2.33 12.14
CA GLU A 38 5.73 -3.15 12.47
C GLU A 38 4.44 -2.32 12.47
N ALA A 39 4.49 -1.10 12.99
CA ALA A 39 3.37 -0.16 12.94
C ALA A 39 3.07 0.26 11.51
N ALA A 40 4.11 0.54 10.71
CA ALA A 40 3.98 0.86 9.30
C ALA A 40 3.39 -0.30 8.48
N GLN A 41 3.83 -1.54 8.74
CA GLN A 41 3.26 -2.75 8.13
C GLN A 41 1.77 -2.87 8.42
N THR A 42 1.37 -2.66 9.68
CA THR A 42 -0.06 -2.66 10.07
C THR A 42 -0.84 -1.56 9.34
N ALA A 43 -0.26 -0.37 9.17
CA ALA A 43 -0.89 0.71 8.40
C ALA A 43 -1.05 0.35 6.92
N ILE A 44 -0.05 -0.31 6.31
CA ILE A 44 -0.12 -0.79 4.91
C ILE A 44 -1.25 -1.81 4.75
N GLU A 45 -1.41 -2.75 5.68
CA GLU A 45 -2.54 -3.69 5.69
C GLU A 45 -3.88 -2.94 5.73
N LYS A 46 -3.99 -1.88 6.54
CA LYS A 46 -5.21 -1.08 6.60
C LYS A 46 -5.49 -0.33 5.29
N PHE A 47 -4.46 0.17 4.61
CA PHE A 47 -4.61 0.78 3.29
C PHE A 47 -5.02 -0.24 2.22
N ALA A 48 -4.60 -1.50 2.36
CA ALA A 48 -4.99 -2.58 1.45
C ALA A 48 -6.51 -2.76 1.39
N ASP A 49 -7.21 -2.67 2.54
CA ASP A 49 -8.69 -2.73 2.62
C ASP A 49 -9.37 -1.77 1.62
N TYR A 50 -8.79 -0.58 1.46
CA TYR A 50 -9.30 0.41 0.53
C TYR A 50 -8.85 0.12 -0.91
N LEU A 51 -7.58 -0.22 -1.12
CA LEU A 51 -6.98 -0.31 -2.46
C LEU A 51 -7.45 -1.52 -3.27
N ILE A 52 -7.71 -2.66 -2.62
CA ILE A 52 -8.10 -3.90 -3.31
C ILE A 52 -9.37 -3.68 -4.15
N GLY A 53 -9.33 -4.14 -5.39
CA GLY A 53 -10.42 -4.02 -6.37
C GLY A 53 -10.49 -2.69 -7.12
N LYS A 54 -9.67 -1.69 -6.75
CA LYS A 54 -9.64 -0.37 -7.42
C LYS A 54 -8.69 -0.34 -8.61
N ASP A 55 -8.98 0.56 -9.55
CA ASP A 55 -8.07 0.91 -10.64
C ASP A 55 -6.82 1.61 -10.07
N PRO A 56 -5.59 1.17 -10.34
CA PRO A 56 -4.38 1.84 -9.82
C PRO A 56 -4.06 3.16 -10.51
N GLY A 57 -4.67 3.48 -11.66
CA GLY A 57 -4.35 4.69 -12.45
C GLY A 57 -4.59 6.03 -11.74
N PRO A 58 -5.70 6.22 -10.99
CA PRO A 58 -6.00 7.45 -10.26
C PRO A 58 -5.14 7.69 -8.98
N ILE A 59 -3.81 7.71 -9.10
CA ILE A 59 -2.84 7.75 -7.97
C ILE A 59 -3.18 8.85 -6.94
N GLU A 60 -3.37 10.10 -7.37
CA GLU A 60 -3.65 11.24 -6.49
C GLU A 60 -4.99 11.09 -5.74
N HIS A 61 -5.97 10.45 -6.36
CA HIS A 61 -7.26 10.18 -5.72
C HIS A 61 -7.12 9.15 -4.60
N HIS A 62 -6.38 8.06 -4.84
CA HIS A 62 -6.07 7.08 -3.80
C HIS A 62 -5.28 7.70 -2.67
N TRP A 63 -4.28 8.51 -2.98
CA TRP A 63 -3.47 9.20 -1.97
C TRP A 63 -4.33 10.12 -1.10
N ASN A 64 -5.19 10.95 -1.68
CA ASN A 64 -6.05 11.82 -0.90
C ASN A 64 -7.02 11.06 0.00
N ILE A 65 -7.58 9.94 -0.44
CA ILE A 65 -8.43 9.11 0.43
C ILE A 65 -7.60 8.54 1.57
N MET A 66 -6.48 7.86 1.29
CA MET A 66 -5.64 7.26 2.32
C MET A 66 -5.02 8.28 3.29
N HIS A 67 -4.78 9.51 2.85
CA HIS A 67 -4.25 10.56 3.72
C HIS A 67 -5.34 11.25 4.56
N ARG A 68 -6.57 11.39 4.03
CA ARG A 68 -7.63 12.18 4.65
C ARG A 68 -8.75 11.36 5.31
N PHE A 69 -8.79 10.03 5.12
CA PHE A 69 -9.85 9.18 5.67
C PHE A 69 -9.88 9.14 7.21
N SER A 70 -8.82 9.60 7.88
CA SER A 70 -8.76 9.70 9.34
C SER A 70 -9.30 11.02 9.89
N HIS A 71 -9.83 11.90 9.04
CA HIS A 71 -10.65 13.01 9.52
C HIS A 71 -12.07 12.49 9.76
N PHE A 72 -12.42 12.34 11.04
CA PHE A 72 -13.70 11.88 11.61
C PHE A 72 -13.84 10.36 11.80
#